data_AF-A0A382KKH1-F1
#
_entry.id   AF-A0A382KKH1-F1
#
_cell.length_a   1.000
_cell.length_b   1.000
_cell.length_c   1.000
_cell.angle_alpha   90.00
_cell.angle_beta   90.00
_cell.angle_gamma   90.00
#
_symmetry.space_group_name_H-M   'P 1'
#
loop_
_entity.id
_entity.type
_entity.pdbx_description
1 polymer ?
#
loop_
_entity_poly.entity_id
_entity_poly.type
_entity_poly.pdbx_seq_one_letter_code
_entity_poly.pdbx_strand_id
1 'polypeptide(L)'
;MVKISSQRGTSTINAADVKNWAGETFKNFQKEQLKVAGLDTVLSQKRGTSTIVARDIPDVPQPSLKGQKITTKRGTSVETL
;
A
#
# COMPACT_ATOMS: atom_id res chain seq x y z
N MET A 1 16.19 10.78 6.17
CA MET A 1 16.09 10.02 4.91
C MET A 1 16.91 8.74 5.05
N VAL A 2 16.26 7.58 5.14
CA VAL A 2 16.94 6.28 5.32
C VAL A 2 17.30 5.71 3.94
N LYS A 3 18.54 5.24 3.77
CA LYS A 3 19.01 4.61 2.52
C LYS A 3 19.15 3.11 2.75
N ILE A 4 18.62 2.30 1.84
CA ILE A 4 18.73 0.84 1.88
C ILE A 4 19.68 0.41 0.76
N SER A 5 20.58 -0.54 1.04
CA SER A 5 21.44 -1.12 0.01
C SER A 5 20.68 -2.18 -0.80
N SER A 6 20.79 -2.12 -2.11
CA SER A 6 20.18 -3.07 -3.06
C SER A 6 21.25 -3.73 -3.92
N GLN A 7 20.86 -4.74 -4.72
CA GLN A 7 21.73 -5.42 -5.67
C GLN A 7 23.01 -6.00 -5.02
N ARG A 8 22.85 -6.63 -3.85
CA ARG A 8 23.97 -7.16 -3.04
C ARG A 8 25.00 -6.08 -2.63
N GLY A 9 24.54 -4.86 -2.38
CA GLY A 9 25.38 -3.76 -1.87
C GLY A 9 25.97 -2.83 -2.94
N THR A 10 25.68 -3.07 -4.22
CA THR A 10 26.21 -2.24 -5.32
C THR A 10 25.37 -1.01 -5.65
N SER A 11 24.17 -0.91 -5.09
CA SER A 11 23.27 0.24 -5.31
C SER A 11 22.63 0.70 -4.02
N THR A 12 22.23 1.97 -3.98
CA THR A 12 21.47 2.55 -2.86
C THR A 12 20.10 2.98 -3.37
N ILE A 13 19.07 2.57 -2.66
CA ILE A 13 17.69 3.01 -2.91
C ILE A 13 17.24 3.91 -1.76
N ASN A 14 16.53 4.97 -2.12
CA ASN A 14 15.89 5.84 -1.15
C ASN A 14 14.69 5.10 -0.55
N ALA A 15 14.69 4.90 0.77
CA ALA A 15 13.52 4.35 1.45
C ALA A 15 12.45 5.44 1.55
N ALA A 16 11.21 5.09 1.18
CA ALA A 16 10.07 5.95 1.41
C ALA A 16 9.83 6.09 2.92
N ASP A 17 9.86 7.32 3.41
CA ASP A 17 9.58 7.65 4.82
C ASP A 17 8.08 7.80 5.04
N VAL A 18 7.34 6.69 4.91
CA VAL A 18 5.91 6.65 5.16
C VAL A 18 5.67 6.19 6.59
N LYS A 19 5.20 7.10 7.44
CA LYS A 19 4.93 6.84 8.87
C LYS A 19 3.78 5.86 9.10
N ASN A 20 2.81 5.80 8.17
CA ASN A 20 1.63 4.93 8.27
C ASN A 20 1.46 4.10 7.00
N TRP A 21 1.69 2.79 7.12
CA TRP A 21 1.58 1.82 6.03
C TRP A 21 0.14 1.28 5.83
N ALA A 22 -0.85 1.90 6.48
CA ALA A 22 -2.25 1.54 6.38
C ALA A 22 -3.13 2.76 6.10
N GLY A 23 -4.32 2.50 5.56
CA GLY A 23 -5.35 3.52 5.34
C GLY A 23 -5.20 4.31 4.03
N GLU A 24 -5.98 5.39 3.91
CA GLU A 24 -6.07 6.22 2.70
C GLU A 24 -4.75 6.91 2.34
N THR A 25 -3.97 7.33 3.34
CA THR A 25 -2.66 7.98 3.13
C THR A 25 -1.70 7.07 2.37
N PHE A 26 -1.65 5.79 2.72
CA PHE A 26 -0.80 4.82 2.03
C PHE A 26 -1.33 4.50 0.63
N LYS A 27 -2.66 4.40 0.44
CA LYS A 27 -3.26 4.19 -0.88
C LYS A 27 -2.92 5.32 -1.85
N ASN A 28 -2.97 6.57 -1.39
CA ASN A 28 -2.58 7.73 -2.21
C ASN A 28 -1.10 7.69 -2.57
N PHE A 29 -0.23 7.41 -1.60
CA PHE A 29 1.21 7.23 -1.84
C PHE A 29 1.49 6.11 -2.85
N GLN A 30 0.81 4.96 -2.73
CA GLN A 30 0.93 3.85 -3.66
C GLN A 30 0.50 4.26 -5.08
N LYS A 31 -0.61 5.01 -5.23
CA LYS A 31 -1.06 5.54 -6.52
C LYS A 31 -0.02 6.48 -7.15
N GLU A 32 0.62 7.33 -6.36
CA GLU A 32 1.70 8.21 -6.83
C GLU A 32 2.92 7.41 -7.30
N GLN A 33 3.36 6.42 -6.52
CA GLN A 33 4.48 5.56 -6.90
C GLN A 33 4.21 4.76 -8.17
N LEU A 34 2.98 4.27 -8.36
CA LEU A 34 2.58 3.57 -9.58
C LEU A 34 2.62 4.50 -10.81
N LYS A 35 2.27 5.78 -10.67
CA LYS A 35 2.41 6.78 -11.75
C LYS A 35 3.88 7.03 -12.10
N VAL A 36 4.76 7.09 -11.09
CA VAL A 36 6.21 7.32 -11.29
C VAL A 36 6.89 6.12 -11.94
N ALA A 37 6.50 4.90 -11.58
CA ALA A 37 7.08 3.68 -12.13
C ALA A 37 6.88 3.58 -13.66
N GLY A 38 5.73 4.04 -14.15
CA GLY A 38 5.35 4.01 -15.56
C GLY A 38 4.37 2.88 -15.89
N LEU A 39 3.60 3.06 -16.97
CA LEU A 39 2.50 2.17 -17.33
C LEU A 39 2.95 0.77 -17.76
N ASP A 40 4.20 0.62 -18.20
CA ASP A 40 4.76 -0.64 -18.71
C ASP A 40 5.61 -1.38 -17.66
N THR A 41 5.69 -0.88 -16.42
CA THR A 41 6.47 -1.54 -15.38
C THR A 41 5.87 -2.89 -15.01
N VAL A 42 6.69 -3.94 -15.09
CA VAL A 42 6.31 -5.28 -14.67
C VAL A 42 6.60 -5.45 -13.18
N LEU A 43 5.55 -5.70 -12.40
CA LEU A 43 5.64 -5.97 -10.97
C LEU A 43 5.52 -7.47 -10.72
N SER A 44 6.38 -7.99 -9.85
CA SER A 44 6.30 -9.37 -9.41
C SER A 44 5.30 -9.51 -8.25
N GLN A 45 4.43 -10.50 -8.37
CA GLN A 45 3.38 -10.84 -7.41
C GLN A 45 3.57 -12.25 -6.85
N LYS A 46 2.80 -12.60 -5.80
CA LYS A 46 2.78 -13.93 -5.18
C LYS A 46 4.17 -14.49 -4.86
N ARG A 47 5.03 -13.63 -4.27
CA ARG A 47 6.42 -13.98 -3.92
C ARG A 47 7.26 -14.47 -5.12
N GLY A 48 7.02 -13.97 -6.32
CA GLY A 48 7.77 -14.35 -7.51
C GLY A 48 7.06 -15.28 -8.49
N THR A 49 5.89 -15.82 -8.13
CA THR A 49 5.19 -16.81 -8.97
C THR A 49 4.25 -16.21 -10.01
N SER A 50 4.10 -14.88 -10.05
CA SER A 50 3.29 -14.20 -11.07
C SER A 50 3.83 -12.80 -11.33
N THR A 51 3.45 -12.24 -12.47
CA THR A 51 3.76 -10.86 -12.86
C THR A 51 2.49 -10.15 -13.29
N ILE A 52 2.42 -8.85 -13.00
CA ILE A 52 1.36 -7.96 -13.49
C ILE A 52 2.00 -6.69 -14.03
N VAL A 53 1.39 -6.07 -15.02
CA VAL A 53 1.80 -4.73 -15.46
C VAL A 53 1.13 -3.69 -14.56
N ALA A 54 1.84 -2.62 -14.22
CA ALA A 54 1.34 -1.57 -13.34
C ALA A 54 -0.02 -0.97 -13.79
N ARG A 55 -0.26 -0.87 -15.10
CA ARG A 55 -1.54 -0.41 -15.68
C ARG A 55 -2.74 -1.33 -15.40
N ASP A 56 -2.48 -2.62 -15.19
CA ASP A 56 -3.54 -3.64 -15.03
C ASP A 56 -3.96 -3.81 -13.57
N ILE A 57 -3.43 -2.99 -12.66
CA ILE A 57 -3.81 -3.03 -11.24
C ILE A 57 -5.19 -2.38 -11.07
N PRO A 58 -6.21 -3.13 -10.62
CA PRO A 58 -7.55 -2.58 -10.45
C PRO A 58 -7.61 -1.61 -9.26
N ASP A 59 -8.30 -0.47 -9.44
CA ASP A 59 -8.68 0.41 -8.33
C ASP A 59 -9.91 -0.18 -7.65
N VAL A 60 -9.70 -1.01 -6.63
CA VAL A 60 -10.79 -1.66 -5.90
C VAL A 60 -11.38 -0.66 -4.90
N PRO A 61 -12.66 -0.28 -5.04
CA PRO A 61 -13.29 0.63 -4.09
C PRO A 61 -13.38 -0.03 -2.72
N GLN A 62 -13.15 0.75 -1.67
CA GLN A 62 -13.30 0.28 -0.30
C GLN A 62 -14.79 0.08 0.00
N PRO A 63 -15.20 -1.08 0.55
CA PRO A 63 -16.57 -1.28 0.97
C PRO A 63 -16.94 -0.26 2.05
N SER A 64 -18.17 0.27 1.98
CA SER A 64 -18.69 1.18 2.99
C SER A 64 -18.78 0.46 4.33
N LEU A 65 -18.25 1.09 5.39
CA LEU A 65 -18.38 0.60 6.76
C LEU A 65 -19.64 1.15 7.45
N LYS A 66 -20.51 1.84 6.72
CA LYS A 66 -21.71 2.49 7.25
C LYS A 66 -22.62 1.44 7.90
N GLY A 67 -22.91 1.60 9.18
CA GLY A 67 -23.70 0.68 9.98
C GLY A 67 -22.90 -0.42 10.67
N GLN A 68 -21.58 -0.47 10.51
CA GLN A 68 -20.73 -1.39 11.26
C GLN A 68 -20.60 -0.95 12.71
N LYS A 69 -20.88 -1.87 13.65
CA LYS A 69 -20.68 -1.65 15.07
C LYS A 69 -19.23 -1.96 15.45
N ILE A 70 -18.53 -0.98 16.00
CA ILE A 70 -17.21 -1.17 16.59
C ILE A 70 -17.35 -1.16 18.11
N THR A 71 -16.99 -2.28 18.74
CA THR A 71 -16.89 -2.36 20.19
C THR A 71 -15.51 -1.89 20.64
N THR A 72 -15.44 -0.74 21.32
CA THR A 72 -14.22 -0.21 21.89
C THR A 72 -14.22 -0.36 23.42
N LYS A 73 -13.12 -0.02 24.08
CA LYS A 73 -12.98 -0.04 25.56
C LYS A 73 -13.35 -1.39 26.20
N ARG A 74 -12.82 -2.49 25.65
CA ARG A 74 -13.08 -3.85 26.16
C ARG A 74 -14.57 -4.22 26.18
N GLY A 75 -15.35 -3.75 25.19
CA GLY A 75 -16.76 -4.11 25.05
C GLY A 75 -17.74 -3.22 25.83
N THR A 76 -17.27 -2.14 26.46
CA THR A 76 -18.14 -1.21 27.22
C THR A 76 -18.65 -0.03 26.38
N SER A 77 -18.15 0.13 25.16
CA SER A 77 -18.61 1.18 24.25
C SER A 77 -18.88 0.59 22.87
N VAL A 78 -20.00 0.97 22.28
CA VAL A 78 -20.40 0.60 20.93
C VAL A 78 -20.54 1.87 20.13
N GLU A 79 -19.68 2.03 19.12
CA GLU A 79 -19.77 3.11 18.14
C GLU A 79 -20.28 2.52 16.82
N THR A 80 -21.16 3.26 16.15
CA THR A 80 -21.64 2.89 14.81
C THR A 80 -20.94 3.78 13.80
N LEU A 81 -20.25 3.17 12.84
CA LEU A 81 -19.58 3.87 11.73
C LEU A 81 -20.55 4.34 10.64
#